data_AF-A0AAV0XFG0-F1
#
_entry.id   AF-A0AAV0XFG0-F1
#
_cell.length_a   1.000
_cell.length_b   1.000
_cell.length_c   1.000
_cell.angle_alpha   90.00
_cell.angle_beta   90.00
_cell.angle_gamma   90.00
#
_symmetry.space_group_name_H-M   'P 1'
#
loop_
_entity.id
_entity.type
_entity.pdbx_description
1 polymer ?
#
loop_
_entity_poly.entity_id
_entity_poly.type
_entity_poly.pdbx_seq_one_letter_code
_entity_poly.pdbx_strand_id
1 'polypeptide(L)'
;MFTSVVELTDILSFIGDFKRPLIEGTQVMKCNHIVEFGCVENNNKTLKIVAMCLKTSDLSGKPHELEVIKTTNNGSVQLSAKCSCKAGSGKCKHIVGLMLKLQKTSIEELDERSCTDLPQQWGKLGQAARGGSHPVAAPRSEDLKQEIRSYFLQSY
;
A
#
# COMPACT_ATOMS: atom_id res chain seq x y z
N MET A 1 2.84 -1.41 26.24
CA MET A 1 3.82 -2.36 25.66
C MET A 1 3.74 -2.15 24.16
N PHE A 2 4.84 -1.82 23.48
CA PHE A 2 4.81 -1.59 22.03
C PHE A 2 4.63 -2.92 21.31
N THR A 3 3.55 -3.05 20.53
CA THR A 3 3.28 -4.22 19.69
C THR A 3 3.39 -3.79 18.25
N SER A 4 4.43 -4.24 17.56
CA SER A 4 4.65 -3.88 16.17
C SER A 4 3.63 -4.55 15.25
N VAL A 5 3.31 -3.91 14.12
CA VAL A 5 2.43 -4.54 13.13
C VAL A 5 3.10 -5.77 12.49
N VAL A 6 4.40 -5.68 12.22
CA VAL A 6 5.22 -6.77 11.64
C VAL A 6 6.52 -6.89 12.43
N GLU A 7 6.83 -8.11 12.89
CA GLU A 7 8.06 -8.36 13.64
C GLU A 7 9.28 -8.43 12.71
N LEU A 8 10.44 -8.02 13.21
CA LEU A 8 11.68 -8.05 12.42
C LEU A 8 12.03 -9.46 11.94
N THR A 9 11.76 -10.48 12.76
CA THR A 9 11.97 -11.89 12.41
C THR A 9 11.15 -12.31 11.20
N ASP A 10 9.89 -11.86 11.10
CA ASP A 10 9.00 -12.17 9.98
C ASP A 10 9.53 -11.55 8.68
N ILE A 11 10.07 -10.32 8.77
CA ILE A 11 10.69 -9.62 7.63
C ILE A 11 11.91 -10.40 7.13
N LEU A 12 12.78 -10.86 8.05
CA LEU A 12 13.96 -11.63 7.69
C LEU A 12 13.58 -12.97 7.05
N SER A 13 12.58 -13.68 7.59
CA SER A 13 12.05 -14.90 7.01
C SER A 13 11.44 -14.67 5.62
N PHE A 14 10.72 -13.57 5.41
CA PHE A 14 10.15 -13.20 4.12
C PHE A 14 11.23 -12.91 3.06
N ILE A 15 12.23 -12.12 3.43
CA ILE A 15 13.32 -11.74 2.52
C ILE A 15 14.13 -12.99 2.16
N GLY A 16 14.54 -13.80 3.15
CA GLY A 16 15.52 -14.87 2.98
C GLY A 16 16.93 -14.31 2.85
N ASP A 17 17.77 -14.91 2.01
CA ASP A 17 19.20 -14.55 1.90
C ASP A 17 19.50 -13.25 1.13
N PHE A 18 18.47 -12.53 0.69
CA PHE A 18 18.63 -11.32 -0.13
C PHE A 18 18.99 -10.10 0.72
N LYS A 19 20.23 -9.63 0.65
CA LYS A 19 20.69 -8.45 1.40
C LYS A 19 20.24 -7.12 0.77
N ARG A 20 20.23 -7.05 -0.57
CA ARG A 20 19.98 -5.80 -1.31
C ARG A 20 18.60 -5.17 -1.01
N PRO A 21 17.47 -5.92 -0.97
CA PRO A 21 16.17 -5.36 -0.61
C PRO A 21 16.14 -4.74 0.79
N LEU A 22 16.89 -5.29 1.75
CA LEU A 22 16.99 -4.75 3.10
C LEU A 22 17.76 -3.42 3.13
N ILE A 23 18.90 -3.34 2.45
CA ILE A 23 19.71 -2.12 2.38
C ILE A 23 18.94 -0.99 1.68
N GLU A 24 18.43 -1.27 0.47
CA GLU A 24 17.70 -0.25 -0.30
C GLU A 24 16.35 0.09 0.33
N GLY A 25 15.64 -0.90 0.90
CA GLY A 25 14.37 -0.70 1.58
C GLY A 25 14.50 0.13 2.85
N THR A 26 15.61 0.00 3.57
CA THR A 26 15.93 0.89 4.70
C THR A 26 15.99 2.35 4.24
N GLN A 27 16.55 2.64 3.06
CA GLN A 27 16.58 4.00 2.53
C GLN A 27 15.19 4.50 2.13
N VAL A 28 14.36 3.65 1.52
CA VAL A 28 12.95 3.97 1.21
C VAL A 28 12.19 4.38 2.47
N MET A 29 12.35 3.63 3.56
CA MET A 29 11.72 3.95 4.85
C MET A 29 12.31 5.24 5.47
N LYS A 30 13.63 5.43 5.45
CA LYS A 30 14.28 6.63 6.03
C LYS A 30 13.90 7.92 5.30
N CYS A 31 13.74 7.86 3.99
CA CYS A 31 13.36 9.01 3.18
C CYS A 31 11.83 9.26 3.16
N ASN A 32 11.05 8.54 3.98
CA ASN A 32 9.58 8.66 4.02
C ASN A 32 8.92 8.56 2.64
N HIS A 33 9.42 7.68 1.77
CA HIS A 33 8.81 7.47 0.45
C HIS A 33 7.49 6.70 0.55
N ILE A 34 7.21 6.02 1.67
CA ILE A 34 5.89 5.48 1.98
C ILE A 34 5.03 6.63 2.50
N VAL A 35 4.18 7.18 1.63
CA VAL A 35 3.40 8.39 1.93
C VAL A 35 2.06 8.09 2.57
N GLU A 36 1.48 6.93 2.26
CA GLU A 36 0.21 6.48 2.80
C GLU A 36 0.27 4.97 3.01
N PHE A 37 -0.31 4.49 4.10
CA PHE A 37 -0.51 3.07 4.36
C PHE A 37 -1.67 2.88 5.34
N GLY A 38 -2.28 1.70 5.33
CA GLY A 38 -3.35 1.36 6.24
C GLY A 38 -3.84 -0.08 6.09
N CYS A 39 -4.64 -0.51 7.04
CA CYS A 39 -5.25 -1.82 7.08
C CYS A 39 -6.57 -1.83 6.30
N VAL A 40 -6.77 -2.84 5.45
CA VAL A 40 -8.04 -3.04 4.70
C VAL A 40 -8.74 -4.34 5.07
N GLU A 41 -8.07 -5.22 5.82
CA GLU A 41 -8.65 -6.44 6.37
C GLU A 41 -7.91 -6.77 7.67
N ASN A 42 -8.64 -6.82 8.78
CA ASN A 42 -8.09 -7.23 10.07
C ASN A 42 -9.01 -8.29 10.68
N ASN A 43 -8.56 -9.53 10.68
CA ASN A 43 -9.25 -10.63 11.36
C ASN A 43 -8.24 -11.52 12.09
N ASN A 44 -8.74 -12.50 12.84
CA ASN A 44 -7.91 -13.37 13.69
C ASN A 44 -6.81 -14.13 12.94
N LYS A 45 -6.93 -14.31 11.62
CA LYS A 45 -5.96 -15.05 10.80
C LYS A 45 -5.18 -14.16 9.85
N THR A 46 -5.75 -13.04 9.42
CA THR A 46 -5.22 -12.26 8.31
C THR A 46 -5.27 -10.78 8.61
N LEU A 47 -4.13 -10.13 8.43
CA LEU A 47 -3.98 -8.69 8.42
C LEU A 47 -3.48 -8.26 7.04
N LYS A 48 -4.30 -7.52 6.30
CA LYS A 48 -4.00 -7.02 4.96
C LYS A 48 -3.76 -5.52 4.99
N ILE A 49 -2.58 -5.13 4.53
CA ILE A 49 -2.10 -3.76 4.54
C ILE A 49 -1.83 -3.33 3.11
N VAL A 50 -2.29 -2.13 2.78
CA VAL A 50 -2.04 -1.47 1.49
C VAL A 50 -1.26 -0.19 1.73
N ALA A 51 -0.45 0.20 0.75
CA ALA A 51 0.33 1.43 0.84
C ALA A 51 0.68 2.03 -0.52
N MET A 52 1.07 3.31 -0.51
CA MET A 52 1.58 4.05 -1.66
C MET A 52 3.04 4.44 -1.41
N CYS A 53 3.90 4.14 -2.38
CA CYS A 53 5.32 4.49 -2.34
C CYS A 53 5.71 5.42 -3.50
N LEU A 54 6.27 6.58 -3.20
CA LEU A 54 6.76 7.52 -4.21
C LEU A 54 7.84 6.86 -5.09
N LYS A 55 7.84 7.24 -6.38
CA LYS A 55 8.83 6.80 -7.36
C LYS A 55 10.00 7.77 -7.38
N THR A 56 11.21 7.26 -7.22
CA THR A 56 12.42 8.10 -7.33
C THR A 56 12.80 8.40 -8.78
N SER A 57 12.39 7.55 -9.73
CA SER A 57 12.73 7.69 -11.15
C SER A 57 11.71 8.51 -11.95
N ASP A 58 10.55 8.81 -11.37
CA ASP A 58 9.44 9.52 -12.01
C ASP A 58 8.59 10.17 -10.91
N LEU A 59 9.06 11.32 -10.43
CA LEU A 59 8.43 12.04 -9.31
C LEU A 59 7.02 12.55 -9.66
N SER A 60 6.73 12.77 -10.94
CA SER A 60 5.41 13.14 -11.46
C SER A 60 4.47 11.95 -11.65
N GLY A 61 5.02 10.74 -11.65
CA GLY A 61 4.28 9.52 -11.92
C GLY A 61 3.46 9.06 -10.73
N LYS A 62 2.43 8.25 -11.00
CA LYS A 62 1.63 7.60 -9.94
C LYS A 62 2.54 6.81 -9.00
N PRO A 63 2.39 6.94 -7.66
CA PRO A 63 3.12 6.10 -6.70
C PRO A 63 2.97 4.61 -6.98
N HIS A 64 3.93 3.82 -6.52
CA HIS A 64 3.81 2.37 -6.49
C HIS A 64 2.78 1.94 -5.46
N GLU A 65 1.75 1.23 -5.91
CA GLU A 65 0.82 0.49 -5.07
C GLU A 65 1.51 -0.74 -4.48
N LEU A 66 1.38 -0.90 -3.17
CA LEU A 66 1.96 -1.98 -2.35
C LEU A 66 0.85 -2.71 -1.59
N GLU A 67 1.02 -4.02 -1.44
CA GLU A 67 0.17 -4.89 -0.61
C GLU A 67 1.09 -5.78 0.22
N VAL A 68 0.85 -5.86 1.53
CA VAL A 68 1.47 -6.82 2.45
C VAL A 68 0.37 -7.53 3.20
N ILE A 69 0.39 -8.86 3.18
CA ILE A 69 -0.57 -9.71 3.88
C ILE A 69 0.21 -10.52 4.92
N LYS A 70 -0.16 -10.34 6.19
CA LYS A 70 0.32 -11.13 7.31
C LYS A 70 -0.74 -12.17 7.66
N THR A 71 -0.39 -13.44 7.51
CA THR A 71 -1.25 -14.57 7.85
C THR A 71 -0.71 -15.28 9.07
N THR A 72 -1.55 -15.51 10.07
CA THR A 72 -1.23 -16.24 11.30
C THR A 72 -1.97 -17.57 11.32
N ASN A 73 -1.22 -18.68 11.29
CA ASN A 73 -1.76 -20.04 11.35
C ASN A 73 -1.09 -20.82 12.48
N ASN A 74 -1.85 -21.22 13.49
CA ASN A 74 -1.37 -22.00 14.64
C ASN A 74 -0.10 -21.39 15.31
N GLY A 75 -0.05 -20.06 15.42
CA GLY A 75 1.09 -19.34 15.99
C GLY A 75 2.26 -19.08 15.02
N SER A 76 2.23 -19.65 13.81
CA SER A 76 3.20 -19.35 12.75
C SER A 76 2.73 -18.17 11.91
N VAL A 77 3.62 -17.21 11.68
CA VAL A 77 3.37 -16.03 10.83
C VAL A 77 3.98 -16.23 9.45
N GLN A 78 3.20 -15.95 8.42
CA GLN A 78 3.65 -15.92 7.03
C GLN A 78 3.32 -14.57 6.40
N LEU A 79 4.33 -13.96 5.78
CA LEU A 79 4.16 -12.73 4.99
C LEU A 79 4.06 -13.07 3.51
N SER A 80 3.14 -12.41 2.81
CA SER A 80 3.13 -12.33 1.35
C SER A 80 2.97 -10.88 0.92
N ALA A 81 3.47 -10.53 -0.26
CA ALA A 81 3.46 -9.14 -0.71
C ALA A 81 3.38 -8.99 -2.22
N LYS A 82 2.80 -7.86 -2.66
CA LYS A 82 2.75 -7.45 -4.06
C LYS A 82 3.12 -5.99 -4.20
N CYS A 83 3.86 -5.69 -5.26
CA CYS A 83 4.26 -4.32 -5.59
C CYS A 83 4.04 -4.10 -7.07
N SER A 84 3.45 -2.96 -7.43
CA SER A 84 3.29 -2.52 -8.82
C SER A 84 4.60 -2.20 -9.56
N CYS A 85 5.76 -2.30 -8.91
CA CYS A 85 7.04 -2.08 -9.56
C CYS A 85 7.45 -3.24 -10.48
N LYS A 86 8.38 -2.98 -11.42
CA LYS A 86 8.84 -3.95 -12.42
C LYS A 86 9.41 -5.25 -11.84
N ALA A 87 9.88 -5.24 -10.59
CA ALA A 87 10.49 -6.42 -9.98
C ALA A 87 9.50 -7.61 -9.85
N GLY A 88 8.18 -7.35 -9.76
CA GLY A 88 7.10 -8.35 -9.84
C GLY A 88 7.05 -9.42 -8.74
N SER A 89 8.16 -9.71 -8.06
CA SER A 89 8.35 -10.82 -7.13
C SER A 89 7.96 -10.52 -5.68
N GLY A 90 7.50 -9.30 -5.38
CA GLY A 90 7.19 -8.87 -4.01
C GLY A 90 8.41 -8.65 -3.10
N LYS A 91 9.61 -9.09 -3.48
CA LYS A 91 10.86 -8.91 -2.70
C LYS A 91 11.67 -7.69 -3.16
N CYS A 92 11.00 -6.56 -3.38
CA CYS A 92 11.64 -5.32 -3.82
C CYS A 92 11.92 -4.36 -2.64
N LYS A 93 12.76 -3.35 -2.87
CA LYS A 93 13.05 -2.30 -1.87
C LYS A 93 11.81 -1.58 -1.34
N HIS A 94 10.74 -1.45 -2.15
CA HIS A 94 9.52 -0.77 -1.73
C HIS A 94 8.74 -1.59 -0.68
N ILE A 95 8.63 -2.92 -0.89
CA ILE A 95 7.98 -3.80 0.08
C ILE A 95 8.77 -3.88 1.38
N VAL A 96 10.08 -4.03 1.28
CA VAL A 96 10.91 -4.07 2.49
C VAL A 96 10.88 -2.73 3.22
N GLY A 97 10.87 -1.61 2.50
CA GLY A 97 10.66 -0.29 3.10
C GLY A 97 9.32 -0.16 3.84
N LEU A 98 8.22 -0.66 3.26
CA LEU A 98 6.93 -0.72 3.92
C LEU A 98 6.96 -1.62 5.17
N MET A 99 7.50 -2.84 5.07
CA MET A 99 7.60 -3.75 6.21
C MET A 99 8.43 -3.16 7.36
N LEU A 100 9.53 -2.47 7.06
CA LEU A 100 10.34 -1.76 8.07
C LEU A 100 9.59 -0.57 8.68
N LYS A 101 8.73 0.11 7.92
CA LYS A 101 7.85 1.15 8.47
C LYS A 101 6.85 0.51 9.43
N LEU A 102 6.20 -0.58 9.04
CA LEU A 102 5.24 -1.33 9.86
C LEU A 102 5.85 -1.94 11.12
N GLN A 103 7.13 -2.34 11.08
CA GLN A 103 7.88 -2.79 12.26
C GLN A 103 8.08 -1.68 13.30
N LYS A 104 8.04 -0.41 12.86
CA LYS A 104 8.14 0.77 13.73
C LYS A 104 6.79 1.40 14.05
N THR A 105 5.70 0.86 13.49
CA THR A 105 4.34 1.32 13.74
C THR A 105 3.71 0.39 14.77
N SER A 106 3.08 0.96 15.79
CA SER A 106 2.28 0.16 16.71
C SER A 106 0.97 -0.26 16.03
N ILE A 107 0.44 -1.42 16.40
CA ILE A 107 -0.84 -1.87 15.83
C ILE A 107 -2.01 -0.91 16.13
N GLU A 108 -1.93 -0.17 17.22
CA GLU A 108 -2.91 0.84 17.64
C GLU A 108 -2.89 2.10 16.75
N GLU A 109 -1.76 2.37 16.07
CA GLU A 109 -1.59 3.50 15.14
C GLU A 109 -1.94 3.14 13.68
N LEU A 110 -2.32 1.89 13.40
CA LEU A 110 -2.60 1.45 12.05
C LEU A 110 -4.02 1.85 11.62
N ASP A 111 -4.13 2.88 10.80
CA ASP A 111 -5.41 3.34 10.24
C ASP A 111 -6.16 2.21 9.53
N GLU A 112 -7.44 2.03 9.88
CA GLU A 112 -8.37 1.24 9.07
C GLU A 112 -8.83 2.06 7.86
N ARG A 113 -8.65 1.50 6.66
CA ARG A 113 -9.04 2.10 5.39
C ARG A 113 -10.30 1.43 4.88
N SER A 114 -11.33 2.24 4.68
CA SER A 114 -12.64 1.82 4.22
C SER A 114 -12.65 1.62 2.69
N CYS A 115 -13.72 1.02 2.16
CA CYS A 115 -13.87 0.77 0.73
C CYS A 115 -13.88 2.04 -0.15
N THR A 116 -14.08 3.23 0.43
CA THR A 116 -14.00 4.52 -0.26
C THR A 116 -12.58 5.08 -0.35
N ASP A 117 -11.65 4.59 0.49
CA ASP A 117 -10.25 5.00 0.50
C ASP A 117 -9.40 4.26 -0.55
N LEU A 118 -9.96 3.18 -1.12
CA LEU A 118 -9.33 2.42 -2.19
C LEU A 118 -9.70 3.00 -3.55
N PRO A 119 -8.82 2.84 -4.58
CA PRO A 119 -9.17 3.25 -5.94
C PRO A 119 -10.50 2.64 -6.36
N GLN A 120 -11.46 3.49 -6.74
CA GLN A 120 -12.81 3.07 -7.10
C GLN A 120 -12.79 1.91 -8.11
N GLN A 121 -13.49 0.82 -7.77
CA GLN A 121 -13.65 -0.34 -8.65
C GLN A 121 -14.97 -0.32 -9.44
N TRP A 122 -15.96 0.48 -9.04
CA TRP A 122 -17.22 0.62 -9.78
C TRP A 122 -16.97 1.30 -11.14
N GLY A 123 -17.42 0.68 -12.24
CA GLY A 123 -17.22 1.18 -13.60
C GLY A 123 -16.04 0.57 -14.37
N LYS A 124 -15.20 -0.28 -13.75
CA LYS A 124 -14.22 -1.12 -14.48
C LYS A 124 -14.88 -2.41 -15.00
N LEU A 125 -16.05 -2.32 -15.61
CA LEU A 125 -16.53 -3.37 -16.49
C LEU A 125 -15.69 -3.29 -17.77
N GLY A 126 -15.09 -4.42 -18.13
CA GLY A 126 -14.09 -4.50 -19.19
C GLY A 126 -14.56 -3.87 -20.51
N GLN A 127 -13.59 -3.43 -21.31
CA GLN A 127 -13.82 -3.04 -22.71
C GLN A 127 -14.43 -4.15 -23.59
N ALA A 128 -14.79 -5.31 -23.01
CA ALA A 128 -15.49 -6.40 -23.66
C ALA A 128 -17.04 -6.29 -23.60
N ALA A 129 -17.63 -5.34 -22.86
CA ALA A 129 -19.09 -5.20 -22.76
C ALA A 129 -19.60 -3.89 -23.40
N ARG A 130 -19.26 -3.65 -24.68
CA ARG A 130 -19.95 -2.61 -25.46
C ARG A 130 -21.23 -3.20 -26.05
N GLY A 131 -22.29 -3.16 -25.24
CA GLY A 131 -23.66 -3.47 -25.64
C GLY A 131 -24.66 -2.65 -24.85
N GLY A 132 -24.86 -1.40 -25.28
CA GLY A 132 -26.04 -0.56 -25.05
C GLY A 132 -26.59 -0.38 -23.62
N SER A 133 -26.38 0.80 -23.03
CA SER A 133 -27.44 1.79 -22.76
C SER A 133 -26.92 2.96 -21.89
N HIS A 134 -27.24 4.16 -22.37
CA HIS A 134 -27.10 5.55 -21.86
C HIS A 134 -26.19 5.90 -20.65
N PRO A 135 -25.33 6.94 -20.77
CA PRO A 135 -24.50 7.42 -19.68
C PRO A 135 -25.29 8.30 -18.70
N VAL A 136 -25.19 7.99 -17.40
CA VAL A 136 -25.39 9.00 -16.34
C VAL A 136 -24.14 9.87 -16.35
N ALA A 137 -24.30 11.18 -16.57
CA ALA A 137 -23.19 12.11 -16.68
C ALA A 137 -22.36 12.11 -15.39
N ALA A 138 -21.09 11.69 -15.48
CA ALA A 138 -20.10 11.90 -14.45
C ALA A 138 -19.67 13.39 -14.43
N PRO A 139 -19.38 13.97 -13.26
CA PRO A 139 -18.84 15.33 -13.18
C PRO A 139 -17.52 15.42 -13.94
N ARG A 140 -17.23 16.59 -14.54
CA ARG A 140 -16.06 16.80 -15.40
C ARG A 140 -14.79 16.62 -14.57
N SER A 141 -13.74 16.10 -15.19
CA SER A 141 -12.41 15.86 -14.59
C SER A 141 -11.75 17.10 -13.94
N GLU A 142 -12.27 18.28 -14.27
CA GLU A 142 -11.86 19.58 -13.76
C GLU A 142 -12.39 19.81 -12.34
N ASP A 143 -13.56 19.26 -11.99
CA ASP A 143 -14.18 19.40 -10.68
C ASP A 143 -13.38 18.60 -9.61
N LEU A 144 -12.89 17.41 -9.97
CA LEU A 144 -12.10 16.54 -9.06
C LEU A 144 -10.71 17.14 -8.73
N LYS A 145 -10.11 17.88 -9.67
CA LYS A 145 -8.83 18.58 -9.45
C LYS A 145 -9.00 19.78 -8.51
N GLN A 146 -10.19 20.37 -8.48
CA GLN A 146 -10.50 21.53 -7.65
C GLN A 146 -10.82 21.09 -6.21
N GLU A 147 -11.48 19.95 -6.05
CA GLU A 147 -11.80 19.37 -4.74
C GLU A 147 -10.52 18.93 -4.00
N ILE A 148 -9.58 18.23 -4.66
CA ILE A 148 -8.29 17.84 -4.07
C ILE A 148 -7.42 19.05 -3.72
N ARG A 149 -7.47 20.14 -4.49
CA ARG A 149 -6.76 21.39 -4.18
C ARG A 149 -7.33 22.10 -2.95
N SER A 150 -8.64 22.00 -2.70
CA SER A 150 -9.28 22.64 -1.54
C SER A 150 -8.84 22.00 -0.21
N TYR A 151 -8.62 20.68 -0.18
CA TYR A 151 -8.10 19.97 0.99
C TYR A 151 -6.62 20.28 1.30
N PHE A 152 -5.83 20.60 0.28
CA PHE A 152 -4.40 20.91 0.45
C PHE A 152 -4.13 22.33 0.99
N LEU A 153 -5.12 23.24 0.89
CA LEU A 153 -5.00 24.65 1.31
C LEU A 153 -5.58 24.96 2.70
N GLN A 154 -6.21 23.99 3.37
CA GLN A 154 -6.73 24.16 4.73
C GLN A 154 -5.81 23.62 5.84
N SER A 155 -4.63 23.10 5.46
CA SER A 155 -3.65 22.51 6.38
C SER A 155 -2.36 23.34 6.49
N TYR A 156 -2.42 24.64 6.20
CA TYR A 156 -1.38 25.63 6.50
C TYR A 156 -1.97 26.81 7.28
#